data_AF-A0A4S2HIN2-F1
#
_entry.id   AF-A0A4S2HIN2-F1
#
_cell.length_a   1.000
_cell.length_b   1.000
_cell.length_c   1.000
_cell.angle_alpha   90.00
_cell.angle_beta   90.00
_cell.angle_gamma   90.00
#
_symmetry.space_group_name_H-M   'P 1'
#
loop_
_entity.id
_entity.type
_entity.pdbx_description
1 polymer ?
#
loop_
_entity_poly.entity_id
_entity_poly.type
_entity_poly.pdbx_seq_one_letter_code
_entity_poly.pdbx_strand_id
1 'polypeptide(L)' 'MNGISLNGFKVIHGGIVLNALALKAIKMRDGMDASNREIVEKPIWLEVLAINEDGNIVSIRDEAWTFQFVPVVTK' A
#
# COMPACT_ATOMS: atom_id res chain seq x y z
N MET A 1 -3.12 -15.48 -4.35
CA MET A 1 -3.32 -14.22 -3.58
C MET A 1 -3.91 -13.19 -4.52
N ASN A 2 -5.14 -12.75 -4.28
CA ASN A 2 -5.76 -11.66 -5.06
C ASN A 2 -5.37 -10.33 -4.40
N GLY A 3 -4.29 -9.71 -4.85
CA GLY A 3 -3.82 -8.40 -4.39
C GLY A 3 -3.28 -7.60 -5.57
N ILE A 4 -3.26 -6.27 -5.46
CA ILE A 4 -2.70 -5.41 -6.50
C ILE A 4 -1.18 -5.47 -6.39
N SER A 5 -0.50 -5.87 -7.46
CA SER A 5 0.97 -5.94 -7.48
C SER A 5 1.57 -4.56 -7.26
N LEU A 6 2.59 -4.50 -6.39
CA LEU A 6 3.42 -3.32 -6.16
C LEU A 6 4.86 -3.54 -6.63
N ASN A 7 5.07 -4.52 -7.52
CA ASN A 7 6.38 -4.75 -8.13
C ASN A 7 6.89 -3.46 -8.79
N GLY A 8 8.18 -3.17 -8.57
CA GLY A 8 8.79 -1.92 -9.03
C GLY A 8 8.59 -0.74 -8.08
N PHE A 9 8.01 -0.95 -6.89
CA PHE A 9 7.93 0.07 -5.85
C PHE A 9 8.67 -0.36 -4.57
N LYS A 10 9.21 0.63 -3.87
CA LYS A 10 9.50 0.56 -2.43
C LYS A 10 8.35 1.19 -1.67
N VAL A 11 8.16 0.76 -0.43
CA VAL A 11 7.23 1.40 0.51
C VAL A 11 8.00 1.92 1.71
N ILE A 12 7.73 3.16 2.09
CA ILE A 12 8.23 3.79 3.30
C ILE A 12 7.10 3.76 4.33
N HIS A 13 7.38 3.20 5.50
CA HIS A 13 6.45 3.15 6.63
C HIS A 13 7.25 3.25 7.94
N GLY A 14 6.83 4.13 8.85
CA GLY A 14 7.53 4.33 10.13
C GLY A 14 9.00 4.77 10.00
N GLY A 15 9.39 5.38 8.87
CA GLY A 15 10.78 5.76 8.57
C GLY A 15 11.65 4.62 8.01
N ILE A 16 11.10 3.41 7.84
CA ILE A 16 11.79 2.25 7.27
C ILE A 16 11.42 2.12 5.80
N VAL A 17 12.41 1.80 4.97
CA VAL A 17 12.23 1.55 3.53
C VAL A 17 12.19 0.04 3.27
N LEU A 18 11.12 -0.45 2.66
CA LEU A 18 10.88 -1.87 2.39
C LEU A 18 10.65 -2.09 0.89
N ASN A 19 10.90 -3.31 0.39
CA ASN A 19 10.53 -3.66 -0.98
C ASN A 19 9.05 -4.05 -1.01
N ALA A 20 8.22 -3.31 -1.75
CA ALA A 20 6.79 -3.59 -1.79
C ALA A 20 6.50 -4.80 -2.68
N LEU A 21 5.59 -5.67 -2.23
CA LEU A 21 5.15 -6.83 -3.00
C LEU A 21 3.74 -6.63 -3.53
N ALA A 22 2.79 -6.33 -2.64
CA ALA A 22 1.40 -6.21 -3.00
C ALA A 22 0.60 -5.35 -2.03
N LEU A 23 -0.38 -4.65 -2.56
CA LEU A 23 -1.49 -4.09 -1.79
C LEU A 23 -2.55 -5.19 -1.63
N LYS A 24 -2.64 -5.73 -0.42
CA LYS A 24 -3.45 -6.90 -0.09
C LYS A 24 -4.89 -6.52 0.26
N ALA A 25 -5.10 -5.42 0.97
CA ALA A 25 -6.43 -4.94 1.31
C ALA A 25 -6.48 -3.41 1.35
N ILE A 26 -7.66 -2.87 1.03
CA ILE A 26 -7.97 -1.44 1.04
C ILE A 26 -9.27 -1.28 1.81
N LYS A 27 -9.30 -0.35 2.78
CA LYS A 27 -10.54 0.07 3.44
C LYS A 27 -10.86 1.51 3.04
N MET A 28 -12.03 1.70 2.45
CA MET A 28 -12.61 3.02 2.21
C MET A 28 -13.41 3.48 3.43
N ARG A 29 -13.77 4.77 3.47
CA ARG A 29 -14.70 5.30 4.48
C ARG A 29 -16.09 4.69 4.29
N ASP A 30 -16.79 4.44 5.40
CA ASP A 30 -18.17 3.94 5.37
C ASP A 30 -19.10 4.99 4.74
N GLY A 31 -20.13 4.52 4.02
CA GLY A 31 -21.11 5.40 3.35
C GLY A 31 -20.62 6.02 2.03
N MET A 32 -19.48 5.58 1.50
CA MET A 32 -19.00 5.99 0.18
C MET A 32 -19.91 5.45 -0.93
N ASP A 33 -20.42 6.35 -1.78
CA ASP A 33 -21.07 5.96 -3.03
C ASP A 33 -20.03 5.57 -4.08
N ALA A 34 -19.71 4.27 -4.13
CA ALA A 34 -18.76 3.72 -5.09
C ALA A 34 -19.20 3.88 -6.56
N SER A 35 -20.46 4.26 -6.83
CA SER A 35 -20.96 4.48 -8.18
C SER A 35 -20.71 5.91 -8.69
N ASN A 36 -20.47 6.86 -7.78
CA ASN A 36 -20.21 8.25 -8.14
C ASN A 36 -18.74 8.47 -8.53
N ARG A 37 -18.47 8.39 -9.83
CA ARG A 37 -17.12 8.55 -10.41
C ARG A 37 -16.60 9.99 -10.44
N GLU A 38 -17.42 10.98 -10.09
CA GLU A 38 -16.98 12.38 -9.98
C GLU A 38 -16.21 12.64 -8.67
N ILE A 39 -16.31 11.73 -7.69
CA ILE A 39 -15.68 11.86 -6.39
C ILE A 39 -14.45 10.95 -6.29
N VAL A 40 -13.28 11.56 -6.09
CA VAL A 40 -12.04 10.84 -5.76
C VAL A 40 -11.87 10.81 -4.25
N GLU A 41 -12.31 9.72 -3.63
CA GLU A 41 -12.06 9.45 -2.21
C GLU A 41 -10.78 8.65 -2.01
N LYS A 42 -10.05 8.98 -0.95
CA LYS A 42 -8.83 8.26 -0.56
C LYS A 42 -9.16 7.15 0.44
N PRO A 43 -8.46 6.01 0.40
CA PRO A 43 -8.61 4.99 1.42
C PRO A 43 -8.20 5.49 2.80
N ILE A 44 -8.81 4.93 3.84
CA ILE A 44 -8.50 5.24 5.23
C ILE A 44 -7.50 4.26 5.83
N TRP A 45 -7.48 3.00 5.37
CA TRP A 45 -6.52 1.97 5.81
C TRP A 45 -6.04 1.12 4.63
N LEU A 46 -4.79 0.66 4.72
CA LEU A 46 -4.19 -0.26 3.77
C LEU A 46 -3.60 -1.46 4.51
N GLU A 47 -3.55 -2.61 3.82
CA GLU A 47 -2.70 -3.74 4.19
C GLU A 47 -1.69 -3.99 3.07
N VAL A 48 -0.41 -3.78 3.36
CA VAL A 48 0.70 -3.89 2.41
C VAL A 48 1.56 -5.08 2.79
N LEU A 49 1.85 -5.92 1.79
CA LEU A 49 2.89 -6.95 1.88
C LEU A 49 4.20 -6.35 1.38
N ALA A 50 5.26 -6.50 2.16
CA ALA A 50 6.60 -6.01 1.82
C ALA A 50 7.68 -6.99 2.29
N ILE A 51 8.89 -6.86 1.75
CA ILE A 51 10.09 -7.57 2.19
C ILE A 51 10.95 -6.61 3.00
N ASN A 52 11.29 -7.00 4.23
CA ASN A 52 12.20 -6.25 5.10
C ASN A 52 13.68 -6.50 4.76
N GLU A 53 14.60 -5.87 5.48
CA GLU A 53 16.05 -6.00 5.23
C GLU A 53 16.58 -7.42 5.44
N ASP A 54 15.95 -8.21 6.31
CA ASP A 54 16.31 -9.61 6.56
C ASP A 54 15.78 -10.57 5.48
N GLY A 55 15.02 -10.08 4.51
CA GLY A 55 14.38 -10.90 3.47
C GLY A 55 13.05 -11.53 3.90
N ASN A 56 12.50 -11.16 5.06
CA ASN A 56 11.22 -11.66 5.54
C ASN A 56 10.05 -10.93 4.88
N ILE A 57 8.99 -11.67 4.52
CA ILE A 57 7.72 -11.08 4.12
C ILE A 57 6.98 -10.60 5.37
N VAL A 58 6.73 -9.30 5.43
CA VAL A 58 5.94 -8.65 6.49
C VAL A 58 4.61 -8.17 5.93
N SER A 59 3.59 -8.20 6.77
CA SER A 59 2.25 -7.67 6.47
C SER A 59 1.98 -6.50 7.39
N ILE A 60 1.88 -5.30 6.81
CA ILE A 60 1.72 -4.05 7.55
C ILE A 60 0.32 -3.54 7.28
N ARG A 61 -0.49 -3.45 8.33
CA ARG A 61 -1.84 -2.89 8.28
C ARG A 61 -1.87 -1.61 9.10
N ASP A 62 -2.08 -0.49 8.43
CA ASP A 62 -2.06 0.83 9.07
C ASP A 62 -2.94 1.84 8.32
N GLU A 63 -3.09 3.03 8.88
CA GLU A 63 -3.78 4.15 8.25
C GLU A 63 -3.10 4.50 6.92
N ALA A 64 -3.90 4.74 5.87
CA ALA A 64 -3.38 4.86 4.51
C ALA A 64 -2.36 6.01 4.34
N TRP A 65 -2.47 7.06 5.16
CA TRP A 65 -1.60 8.24 5.09
C TRP A 65 -0.18 7.99 5.61
N THR A 66 0.06 6.89 6.34
CA THR A 66 1.39 6.55 6.90
C THR A 66 2.30 5.86 5.89
N PHE A 67 1.77 5.46 4.73
CA PHE A 67 2.52 4.81 3.66
C PHE A 67 2.94 5.81 2.58
N GLN A 68 4.18 5.71 2.12
CA GLN A 68 4.63 6.36 0.90
C GLN A 68 5.19 5.31 -0.07
N PHE A 69 4.70 5.30 -1.31
CA PHE A 69 5.19 4.39 -2.34
C PHE A 69 6.10 5.14 -3.31
N VAL A 70 7.30 4.62 -3.51
CA VAL A 70 8.33 5.26 -4.34
C VAL A 70 8.74 4.28 -5.45
N PRO A 71 8.72 4.68 -6.73
CA PRO A 71 9.14 3.81 -7.81
C PRO A 71 10.64 3.47 -7.66
N VAL A 72 10.98 2.22 -7.95
CA VAL A 72 12.37 1.78 -8.11
C VAL A 72 12.83 2.29 -9.47
N VAL A 73 13.70 3.31 -9.45
CA VAL A 73 14.32 3.82 -10.67
C VAL A 73 15.56 2.99 -10.97
N THR A 74 15.50 2.19 -12.04
CA THR A 74 16.68 1.56 -12.63
C THR A 74 17.26 2.50 -13.68
N LYS A 75 18.60 2.65 -13.67
CA LYS A 75 19.34 3.39 -14.71
C LYS A 75 19.26 2.72 -16.07
#